data_AF-A0A0Q7SM32-F1
#
_entry.id   AF-A0A0Q7SM32-F1
#
_cell.length_a   1.000
_cell.length_b   1.000
_cell.length_c   1.000
_cell.angle_alpha   90.00
_cell.angle_beta   90.00
_cell.angle_gamma   90.00
#
_symmetry.space_group_name_H-M   'P 1'
#
loop_
_entity.id
_entity.type
_entity.pdbx_description
1 polymer ?
#
loop_
_entity_poly.entity_id
_entity_poly.type
_entity_poly.pdbx_seq_one_letter_code
_entity_poly.pdbx_strand_id
1 'polypeptide(L)'
;MVHTLLAVAGLVVCLVLALHMALPYRIRARVDATLARVGAWLQGQASRATGWRRRQRQTRAAALEAERVIRRARESAQKSRVDGEWDGNVYRPKNFDKPKKPH
;
A
#
# COMPACT_ATOMS: atom_id res chain seq x y z
N MET A 1 -36.24 19.96 15.39
CA MET A 1 -35.39 19.27 14.40
C MET A 1 -35.11 17.81 14.75
N VAL A 2 -34.82 17.46 16.01
CA VAL A 2 -34.63 16.04 16.41
C VAL A 2 -35.91 15.21 16.21
N HIS A 3 -37.08 15.75 16.54
CA HIS A 3 -38.37 15.08 16.36
C HIS A 3 -38.66 14.72 14.89
N THR A 4 -38.36 15.64 13.96
CA THR A 4 -38.52 15.39 12.52
C THR A 4 -37.54 14.33 12.02
N LEU A 5 -36.31 14.29 12.54
CA LEU A 5 -35.35 13.24 12.20
C LEU A 5 -35.81 11.87 12.70
N LEU A 6 -36.32 11.79 13.93
CA LEU A 6 -36.88 10.55 14.49
C LEU A 6 -38.10 10.07 13.72
N ALA A 7 -39.01 10.99 13.36
CA ALA A 7 -40.20 10.66 12.58
C ALA A 7 -39.84 10.12 11.19
N VAL A 8 -38.91 10.78 10.47
CA VAL A 8 -38.43 10.32 9.17
C VAL A 8 -37.71 8.96 9.28
N ALA A 9 -36.85 8.80 10.29
CA ALA A 9 -36.17 7.53 10.52
C ALA A 9 -37.17 6.38 10.78
N GLY A 10 -38.17 6.61 11.63
CA GLY A 10 -39.24 5.65 11.89
C GLY A 10 -40.02 5.29 10.63
N LEU A 11 -40.43 6.29 9.84
CA LEU A 11 -41.12 6.08 8.57
C LEU A 11 -40.31 5.23 7.60
N VAL A 12 -39.01 5.53 7.45
CA VAL A 12 -38.11 4.76 6.58
C VAL A 12 -38.00 3.31 7.03
N VAL A 13 -37.84 3.07 8.34
CA VAL A 13 -37.79 1.70 8.89
C VAL A 13 -39.10 0.95 8.60
N CYS A 14 -40.26 1.59 8.81
CA CYS A 14 -41.56 1.01 8.50
C CYS A 14 -41.69 0.64 7.01
N LEU A 15 -41.29 1.53 6.10
CA LEU A 15 -41.34 1.28 4.66
C LEU A 15 -40.42 0.12 4.25
N VAL A 16 -39.21 0.06 4.79
CA VAL A 16 -38.26 -1.03 4.54
C VAL A 16 -38.86 -2.37 5.01
N LEU A 17 -39.48 -2.40 6.18
CA LEU A 17 -40.13 -3.60 6.70
C LEU A 17 -41.30 -4.06 5.81
N ALA A 18 -42.14 -3.11 5.39
CA ALA A 18 -43.28 -3.38 4.52
C ALA A 18 -42.83 -3.91 3.15
N LEU A 19 -41.83 -3.28 2.53
CA LEU A 19 -41.20 -3.75 1.30
C LEU A 19 -40.63 -5.16 1.47
N HIS A 20 -39.92 -5.40 2.57
CA HIS A 20 -39.33 -6.70 2.85
C HIS A 20 -40.37 -7.83 3.00
N MET A 21 -41.53 -7.54 3.61
CA MET A 21 -42.64 -8.49 3.71
C MET A 21 -43.39 -8.68 2.39
N ALA A 22 -43.51 -7.63 1.58
CA ALA A 22 -44.16 -7.68 0.27
C ALA A 22 -43.28 -8.31 -0.83
N LEU A 23 -41.97 -8.44 -0.61
CA LEU A 23 -41.05 -8.93 -1.62
C LEU A 23 -41.09 -10.47 -1.75
N PRO A 24 -41.48 -11.01 -2.91
CA PRO A 24 -41.34 -12.44 -3.18
C PRO A 24 -39.85 -12.82 -3.28
N TYR A 25 -39.56 -14.08 -2.92
CA TYR A 25 -38.19 -14.61 -2.78
C TYR A 25 -37.26 -14.32 -3.97
N ARG A 26 -37.81 -14.26 -5.20
CA ARG A 26 -37.04 -13.98 -6.43
C ARG A 26 -36.52 -12.55 -6.50
N ILE A 27 -37.25 -11.57 -5.97
CA ILE A 27 -36.82 -10.18 -5.93
C ILE A 27 -35.85 -9.96 -4.79
N ARG A 28 -36.05 -10.67 -3.66
CA ARG A 28 -35.18 -10.63 -2.49
C ARG A 28 -33.73 -11.00 -2.81
N ALA A 29 -33.52 -12.08 -3.57
CA ALA A 29 -32.19 -12.47 -4.04
C ALA A 29 -31.51 -11.38 -4.91
N ARG A 30 -32.28 -10.65 -5.74
CA ARG A 30 -31.75 -9.54 -6.55
C ARG A 30 -31.37 -8.35 -5.66
N VAL A 31 -32.24 -8.00 -4.73
CA VAL A 31 -32.00 -6.91 -3.77
C VAL A 31 -30.78 -7.23 -2.91
N ASP A 32 -30.67 -8.43 -2.37
CA ASP A 32 -29.52 -8.86 -1.58
C ASP A 32 -28.21 -8.80 -2.40
N ALA A 33 -28.23 -9.24 -3.66
CA ALA A 33 -27.08 -9.12 -4.55
C ALA A 33 -26.69 -7.66 -4.81
N THR A 34 -27.68 -6.76 -4.97
CA THR A 34 -27.39 -5.32 -5.10
C THR A 34 -26.86 -4.71 -3.81
N LEU A 35 -27.42 -5.06 -2.65
CA LEU A 35 -26.91 -4.62 -1.35
C LEU A 35 -25.49 -5.10 -1.11
N ALA A 36 -25.19 -6.35 -1.42
CA ALA A 36 -23.83 -6.89 -1.29
C ALA A 36 -22.84 -6.12 -2.18
N ARG A 37 -23.24 -5.77 -3.41
CA ARG A 37 -22.41 -4.98 -4.33
C ARG A 37 -22.20 -3.55 -3.85
N VAL A 38 -23.25 -2.89 -3.35
CA VAL A 38 -23.15 -1.54 -2.77
C VAL A 38 -22.32 -1.56 -1.49
N GLY A 39 -22.51 -2.56 -0.64
CA GLY A 39 -21.72 -2.78 0.57
C GLY A 39 -20.24 -2.96 0.26
N ALA A 40 -19.89 -3.78 -0.73
CA ALA A 40 -18.52 -3.95 -1.18
C ALA A 40 -17.91 -2.66 -1.73
N TRP A 41 -18.69 -1.87 -2.50
CA TRP A 41 -18.25 -0.57 -2.98
C TRP A 41 -18.00 0.42 -1.83
N LEU A 42 -18.93 0.52 -0.87
CA LEU A 42 -18.80 1.34 0.32
C LEU A 42 -17.61 0.92 1.18
N GLN A 43 -17.38 -0.39 1.34
CA GLN A 43 -16.22 -0.91 2.06
C GLN A 43 -14.91 -0.59 1.34
N GLY A 44 -14.92 -0.60 -0.01
CA GLY A 44 -13.82 -0.11 -0.85
C GLY A 44 -13.56 1.39 -0.68
N GLN A 45 -14.61 2.20 -0.52
CA GLN A 45 -14.49 3.64 -0.27
C GLN A 45 -14.01 3.93 1.16
N ALA A 46 -14.58 3.24 2.14
CA ALA A 46 -14.18 3.34 3.54
C ALA A 46 -12.74 2.89 3.74
N SER A 47 -12.30 1.80 3.11
CA SER A 47 -10.90 1.37 3.12
C SER A 47 -9.99 2.30 2.34
N ARG A 48 -10.46 3.01 1.30
CA ARG A 48 -9.68 4.07 0.67
C ARG A 48 -9.48 5.27 1.59
N ALA A 49 -10.54 5.73 2.25
CA ALA A 49 -10.53 6.86 3.16
C ALA A 49 -9.75 6.57 4.46
N THR A 50 -10.03 5.45 5.12
CA THR A 50 -9.35 5.03 6.36
C THR A 50 -7.98 4.41 6.09
N GLY A 51 -7.79 3.81 4.92
CA GLY A 51 -6.53 3.19 4.50
C GLY A 51 -5.43 4.18 4.18
N TRP A 52 -5.68 5.50 4.16
CA TRP A 52 -4.60 6.49 4.13
C TRP A 52 -3.68 6.35 5.35
N ARG A 53 -4.25 6.13 6.55
CA ARG A 53 -3.46 5.86 7.77
C ARG A 53 -2.68 4.55 7.69
N ARG A 54 -3.26 3.51 7.08
CA ARG A 54 -2.62 2.20 6.92
C ARG A 54 -1.50 2.25 5.87
N ARG A 55 -1.74 2.92 4.75
CA ARG A 55 -0.75 3.20 3.70
C ARG A 55 0.41 4.04 4.23
N GLN A 56 0.14 5.06 5.05
CA GLN A 56 1.20 5.90 5.63
C GLN A 56 2.13 5.14 6.59
N ARG A 57 1.63 4.10 7.28
CA ARG A 57 2.49 3.21 8.09
C ARG A 57 3.31 2.26 7.22
N GLN A 58 2.71 1.73 6.15
CA GLN A 58 3.41 0.85 5.20
C GLN A 58 4.49 1.58 4.41
N THR A 59 4.25 2.83 3.98
CA THR A 59 5.25 3.65 3.29
C THR A 59 6.43 3.98 4.19
N ARG A 60 6.20 4.20 5.49
CA ARG A 60 7.29 4.40 6.47
C ARG A 60 8.12 3.13 6.65
N ALA A 61 7.49 1.97 6.73
CA ALA A 61 8.20 0.70 6.81
C ALA A 61 9.04 0.44 5.53
N ALA A 62 8.45 0.66 4.36
CA ALA A 62 9.14 0.53 3.08
C ALA A 62 10.30 1.51 2.91
N ALA A 63 10.17 2.75 3.39
CA ALA A 63 11.23 3.75 3.36
C ALA A 63 12.44 3.33 4.23
N LEU A 64 12.19 2.78 5.43
CA LEU A 64 13.23 2.26 6.31
C LEU A 64 13.97 1.06 5.71
N GLU A 65 13.24 0.17 5.01
CA GLU A 65 13.85 -0.95 4.29
C GLU A 65 14.70 -0.48 3.12
N ALA A 66 14.23 0.49 2.34
CA ALA A 66 15.00 1.08 1.25
C ALA A 66 16.29 1.75 1.75
N GLU A 67 16.22 2.52 2.84
CA GLU A 67 17.41 3.12 3.47
C GLU A 67 18.42 2.07 3.95
N ARG A 68 17.96 0.93 4.47
CA ARG A 68 18.85 -0.17 4.88
C ARG A 68 19.59 -0.76 3.67
N VAL A 69 18.91 -0.94 2.54
CA VAL A 69 19.54 -1.46 1.31
C VAL A 69 20.56 -0.45 0.76
N ILE A 70 20.21 0.83 0.69
CA ILE A 70 21.09 1.89 0.21
C ILE A 70 22.34 2.01 1.10
N ARG A 71 22.16 1.98 2.42
CA ARG A 71 23.27 2.02 3.38
C ARG A 71 24.19 0.81 3.22
N ARG A 72 23.63 -0.40 3.13
CA ARG A 72 24.43 -1.61 2.88
C ARG A 72 25.22 -1.48 1.58
N ALA A 73 24.60 -1.02 0.49
CA ALA A 73 25.28 -0.81 -0.77
C ALA A 73 26.41 0.22 -0.67
N ARG A 74 26.20 1.32 0.06
CA ARG A 74 27.25 2.33 0.34
C ARG A 74 28.40 1.76 1.15
N GLU A 75 28.13 1.01 2.21
CA GLU A 75 29.14 0.36 3.04
C GLU A 75 29.94 -0.68 2.24
N SER A 76 29.27 -1.50 1.42
CA SER A 76 29.92 -2.44 0.51
C SER A 76 30.78 -1.72 -0.54
N ALA A 77 30.28 -0.63 -1.13
CA ALA A 77 31.03 0.17 -2.10
C ALA A 77 32.27 0.83 -1.45
N GLN A 78 32.14 1.33 -0.22
CA GLN A 78 33.26 1.89 0.53
C GLN A 78 34.30 0.82 0.89
N LYS A 79 33.87 -0.39 1.24
CA LYS A 79 34.75 -1.52 1.53
C LYS A 79 35.40 -2.14 0.29
N SER A 80 34.77 -1.96 -0.88
CA SER A 80 35.22 -2.44 -2.18
C SER A 80 35.91 -1.36 -3.03
N ARG A 81 36.14 -0.16 -2.47
CA ARG A 81 37.17 0.77 -2.96
C ARG A 81 38.53 0.12 -2.73
N VAL A 82 38.87 -0.82 -3.61
CA VAL A 82 40.22 -1.29 -3.84
C VAL A 82 41.06 -0.03 -4.08
N ASP A 83 42.14 0.13 -3.32
CA ASP A 83 43.11 1.21 -3.51
C ASP A 83 43.57 1.23 -4.98
N GLY A 84 43.01 2.16 -5.74
CA GLY A 84 43.31 2.37 -7.14
C GLY A 84 43.46 3.87 -7.36
N GLU A 85 44.54 4.23 -8.02
CA GLU A 85 44.86 5.62 -8.30
C GLU A 85 44.21 6.01 -9.62
N TRP A 86 43.49 7.13 -9.61
CA TRP A 86 42.92 7.71 -10.81
C TRP A 86 43.97 8.59 -11.46
N ASP A 87 44.46 8.19 -12.64
CA ASP A 87 45.37 8.97 -13.47
C ASP A 87 44.57 9.56 -14.63
N GLY A 88 44.11 10.80 -14.45
CA GLY A 88 43.22 11.46 -15.41
C GLY A 88 41.90 10.70 -15.60
N ASN A 89 41.62 10.25 -16.83
CA ASN A 89 40.42 9.47 -17.18
C ASN A 89 40.61 7.94 -17.06
N VAL A 90 41.76 7.47 -16.60
CA VAL A 90 42.09 6.04 -16.54
C VAL A 90 42.24 5.60 -15.10
N TYR A 91 41.42 4.62 -14.69
CA TYR A 91 41.54 3.99 -13.38
C TYR A 91 42.63 2.91 -13.41
N ARG A 92 43.67 3.05 -12.57
CA ARG A 92 44.72 2.04 -12.40
C ARG A 92 44.61 1.35 -11.03
N PRO A 93 44.16 0.08 -10.99
CA PRO A 93 44.17 -0.71 -9.76
C PRO A 93 45.60 -1.15 -9.38
N LYS A 94 46.02 -0.89 -8.13
CA LYS A 94 47.39 -1.17 -7.62
C LYS A 94 47.79 -2.66 -7.62
N ASN A 95 46.84 -3.57 -7.86
CA ASN A 95 47.07 -5.02 -7.83
C ASN A 95 47.83 -5.58 -9.04
N PHE A 96 48.04 -4.79 -10.10
CA PHE A 96 48.72 -5.24 -11.32
C PHE A 96 50.24 -5.01 -11.33
N ASP A 97 50.80 -4.19 -10.42
CA ASP A 97 52.25 -3.99 -10.27
C ASP A 97 52.89 -5.12 -9.45
N LYS A 98 52.72 -6.37 -9.90
CA LYS A 98 53.53 -7.49 -9.39
C LYS A 98 54.78 -7.62 -10.27
N PRO A 99 56.00 -7.53 -9.72
CA PRO A 99 57.22 -7.72 -10.51
C PRO A 99 57.21 -9.12 -11.14
N LYS A 100 57.40 -9.15 -12.46
CA LYS A 100 57.46 -10.37 -13.27
C LYS A 100 58.60 -11.24 -12.74
N LYS A 101 58.30 -12.50 -12.36
CA LYS A 101 59.31 -13.46 -11.89
C LYS A 101 60.36 -13.66 -13.01
N PRO A 102 61.66 -13.59 -12.70
CA PRO A 102 62.70 -13.93 -13.66
C PRO A 102 62.65 -15.44 -13.94
N HIS A 103 62.76 -15.77 -15.22
CA HIS A 103 62.86 -17.12 -15.77
C HIS A 103 64.30 -17.62 -15.67
#